data_AF-A0A376JYN7-F1
#
_entry.id   AF-A0A376JYN7-F1
#
_cell.length_a   1.000
_cell.length_b   1.000
_cell.length_c   1.000
_cell.angle_alpha   90.00
_cell.angle_beta   90.00
_cell.angle_gamma   90.00
#
_symmetry.space_group_name_H-M   'P 1'
#
loop_
_entity.id
_entity.type
_entity.pdbx_description
1 polymer ?
#
loop_
_entity_poly.entity_id
_entity_poly.type
_entity_poly.pdbx_seq_one_letter_code
_entity_poly.pdbx_strand_id
1 'polypeptide(L)' 'MHVSKGATCFNLEELPVKHWAMSMAQKHVLVVDHSKFGKVRPARMGDLKRFDIMVSDCCPEDEYVKYAQTQRIKLMY' A
#
# COMPACT_ATOMS: atom_id res chain seq x y z
N MET A 1 1.35 -6.53 -1.39
CA MET A 1 1.11 -5.26 -2.11
C MET A 1 1.20 -5.54 -3.59
N HIS A 2 0.24 -5.07 -4.38
CA HIS A 2 0.21 -5.32 -5.82
C HIS A 2 -0.39 -4.11 -6.54
N VAL A 3 0.18 -3.70 -7.67
CA VAL A 3 -0.23 -2.47 -8.39
C VAL A 3 -1.72 -2.50 -8.76
N SER A 4 -2.20 -3.60 -9.35
CA SER A 4 -3.62 -3.74 -9.74
C SER A 4 -4.58 -4.20 -8.64
N LYS A 5 -4.11 -4.86 -7.57
CA LYS A 5 -4.98 -5.40 -6.50
C LYS A 5 -5.00 -4.55 -5.24
N GLY A 6 -4.07 -3.61 -5.12
CA GLY A 6 -3.99 -2.67 -4.00
C GLY A 6 -3.18 -3.19 -2.80
N ALA A 7 -3.42 -2.54 -1.67
CA ALA A 7 -2.86 -2.91 -0.37
C ALA A 7 -3.71 -4.05 0.22
N THR A 8 -3.06 -5.20 0.44
CA THR A 8 -3.72 -6.41 0.96
C THR A 8 -2.96 -6.97 2.15
N CYS A 9 -3.68 -7.56 3.11
CA CYS A 9 -3.17 -8.22 4.31
C CYS A 9 -3.90 -9.54 4.57
N PHE A 10 -3.48 -10.27 5.61
CA PHE A 10 -4.03 -11.60 5.89
C PHE A 10 -5.35 -11.56 6.66
N ASN A 11 -5.47 -10.67 7.65
CA ASN A 11 -6.59 -10.70 8.58
C ASN A 11 -7.81 -9.92 8.05
N LEU A 12 -8.92 -10.63 7.80
CA LEU A 12 -10.19 -10.04 7.36
C LEU A 12 -10.90 -9.29 8.49
N GLU A 13 -10.75 -9.75 9.73
CA GLU A 13 -11.41 -9.16 10.90
C GLU A 13 -10.87 -7.75 11.22
N GLU A 14 -9.64 -7.45 10.79
CA GLU A 14 -9.03 -6.13 10.93
C GLU A 14 -9.49 -5.12 9.86
N LEU A 15 -10.16 -5.56 8.78
CA LEU A 15 -10.52 -4.65 7.68
C LEU A 15 -11.43 -3.50 8.11
N PRO A 16 -12.50 -3.71 8.92
CA PRO A 16 -13.35 -2.60 9.35
C PRO A 16 -12.57 -1.53 10.10
N VAL A 17 -11.70 -1.93 11.03
CA VAL A 17 -10.87 -1.00 11.82
C VAL A 17 -9.88 -0.25 10.91
N LYS A 18 -9.26 -0.95 9.94
CA LYS A 18 -8.35 -0.32 8.97
C LYS A 18 -9.08 0.66 8.06
N HIS A 19 -10.27 0.32 7.58
CA HIS A 19 -11.07 1.23 6.76
C HIS A 19 -11.49 2.47 7.55
N TRP A 20 -11.87 2.31 8.82
CA TRP A 20 -12.19 3.43 9.69
C TRP A 20 -10.96 4.31 9.96
N ALA A 21 -9.80 3.72 10.27
CA ALA A 21 -8.55 4.47 10.41
C ALA A 21 -8.21 5.23 9.11
N MET A 22 -8.37 4.58 7.95
CA MET A 22 -8.15 5.21 6.64
C MET A 22 -9.16 6.32 6.35
N SER A 23 -10.40 6.27 6.83
CA SER A 23 -11.37 7.36 6.62
C SER A 23 -11.13 8.56 7.53
N MET A 24 -10.55 8.34 8.72
CA MET A 24 -10.33 9.39 9.72
C MET A 24 -8.95 10.06 9.60
N ALA A 25 -7.96 9.36 9.07
CA ALA A 25 -6.60 9.88 8.95
C ALA A 25 -6.50 10.98 7.88
N GLN A 26 -5.80 12.06 8.22
CA GLN A 26 -5.46 13.15 7.29
C GLN A 26 -4.33 12.77 6.32
N LYS A 27 -3.57 11.73 6.66
CA LYS A 27 -2.40 11.28 5.90
C LYS A 27 -2.26 9.77 5.98
N HIS A 28 -1.99 9.13 4.85
CA HIS A 28 -1.93 7.69 4.71
C HIS A 28 -0.53 7.25 4.29
N VAL A 29 0.16 6.53 5.19
CA VAL A 29 1.51 6.02 4.94
C VAL A 29 1.45 4.49 4.90
N LEU A 30 1.87 3.90 3.78
CA LEU A 30 2.00 2.46 3.60
C LEU A 30 3.45 2.04 3.81
N VAL A 31 3.71 1.29 4.88
CA VAL A 31 5.03 0.71 5.15
C VAL A 31 5.01 -0.77 4.80
N VAL A 32 5.89 -1.19 3.90
CA VAL A 32 5.99 -2.57 3.42
C VAL A 32 7.45 -2.95 3.28
N ASP A 33 7.79 -4.21 3.50
CA ASP A 33 9.09 -4.75 3.13
C ASP A 33 9.05 -5.32 1.70
N HIS A 34 10.23 -5.51 1.11
CA HIS A 34 10.44 -6.05 -0.22
C HIS A 34 9.76 -7.41 -0.42
N SER A 35 9.65 -8.21 0.65
CA SER A 35 9.00 -9.50 0.59
C SER A 35 7.48 -9.39 0.36
N LYS A 36 6.85 -8.23 0.57
CA LYS A 36 5.40 -8.02 0.40
C LYS A 36 5.01 -7.61 -1.02
N PHE A 37 5.95 -7.27 -1.90
CA PHE A 37 5.66 -6.90 -3.28
C PHE A 37 5.19 -8.10 -4.10
N GLY A 38 4.32 -7.88 -5.10
CA GLY A 38 3.69 -8.92 -5.93
C GLY A 38 2.68 -9.82 -5.19
N LYS A 39 2.62 -9.76 -3.85
CA LYS A 39 1.78 -10.64 -3.04
C LYS A 39 0.38 -10.06 -2.86
N VAL A 40 -0.61 -10.87 -3.18
CA VAL A 40 -2.03 -10.62 -2.93
C VAL A 40 -2.48 -11.48 -1.76
N ARG A 41 -3.33 -10.90 -0.89
CA ARG A 41 -3.88 -11.55 0.30
C ARG A 41 -5.39 -11.32 0.39
N PRO A 42 -6.13 -12.13 1.18
CA PRO A 42 -7.60 -12.10 1.19
C PRO A 42 -8.19 -10.76 1.63
N ALA A 43 -7.54 -10.07 2.58
CA ALA A 43 -8.06 -8.83 3.13
C ALA A 43 -7.55 -7.62 2.34
N ARG A 44 -8.44 -6.93 1.62
CA ARG A 44 -8.09 -5.75 0.80
C ARG A 44 -8.43 -4.44 1.51
N MET A 45 -7.39 -3.67 1.85
CA MET A 45 -7.52 -2.36 2.50
C MET A 45 -7.90 -1.24 1.51
N GLY A 46 -7.55 -1.38 0.23
CA GLY A 46 -7.89 -0.43 -0.83
C GLY A 46 -6.80 -0.29 -1.89
N ASP A 47 -7.02 0.60 -2.85
CA ASP A 47 -6.03 0.91 -3.90
C ASP A 47 -4.80 1.62 -3.32
N LEU A 48 -3.64 1.43 -3.97
CA LEU A 48 -2.40 2.07 -3.56
C LEU A 48 -2.43 3.59 -3.68
N LYS A 49 -3.23 4.15 -4.60
CA LYS A 49 -3.47 5.59 -4.73
C LYS A 49 -4.16 6.24 -3.53
N ARG A 50 -4.66 5.44 -2.57
CA ARG A 50 -5.20 5.96 -1.30
C ARG A 50 -4.10 6.30 -0.28
N PHE A 51 -2.84 6.04 -0.61
CA PHE A 51 -1.69 6.35 0.25
C PHE A 51 -0.91 7.52 -0.31
N ASP A 52 -0.54 8.47 0.55
CA ASP A 52 0.29 9.61 0.18
C ASP A 52 1.76 9.23 0.09
N ILE A 53 2.18 8.29 0.94
CA ILE A 53 3.57 7.86 1.08
C ILE A 53 3.64 6.34 1.09
N MET A 54 4.61 5.80 0.36
CA MET A 54 5.02 4.40 0.40
C MET A 54 6.46 4.31 0.90
N VAL A 55 6.70 3.50 1.92
CA VAL A 55 8.02 3.24 2.49
C VAL A 55 8.36 1.77 2.32
N SER A 56 9.54 1.51 1.74
CA SER A 56 10.12 0.19 1.53
C SER A 56 11.44 0.05 2.30
N ASP A 57 11.88 -1.16 2.59
CA ASP A 57 13.20 -1.46 3.17
C ASP A 57 14.31 -1.53 2.11
N CYS A 58 13.95 -1.60 0.83
CA CYS A 58 14.84 -1.44 -0.30
C CYS A 58 14.13 -0.86 -1.52
N CYS A 59 14.89 -0.44 -2.54
CA CYS A 59 14.34 0.08 -3.78
C CYS A 59 13.42 -0.97 -4.43
N PRO A 60 12.13 -0.69 -4.63
CA PRO A 60 11.21 -1.63 -5.25
C PRO A 60 11.43 -1.72 -6.76
N GLU A 61 10.84 -2.74 -7.39
CA GLU A 61 10.92 -2.90 -8.85
C GLU A 61 10.31 -1.71 -9.62
N ASP A 62 10.81 -1.49 -10.84
CA ASP A 62 10.45 -0.35 -11.71
C ASP A 62 8.95 -0.13 -11.88
N GLU A 63 8.16 -1.21 -11.88
CA GLU A 63 6.70 -1.12 -11.98
C GLU A 63 6.12 -0.27 -10.82
N TYR A 64 6.58 -0.50 -9.60
CA TYR A 64 6.12 0.20 -8.41
C TYR A 64 6.64 1.63 -8.36
N VAL A 65 7.88 1.86 -8.80
CA VAL A 65 8.46 3.21 -8.91
C VAL A 65 7.65 4.04 -9.91
N LYS A 66 7.41 3.52 -11.11
CA LYS A 66 6.60 4.19 -12.15
C LYS A 66 5.17 4.41 -11.68
N TYR A 67 4.57 3.43 -11.01
CA TYR A 67 3.23 3.58 -10.46
C TYR A 67 3.17 4.68 -9.40
N ALA A 68 4.11 4.72 -8.45
CA ALA A 68 4.18 5.74 -7.42
C ALA A 68 4.33 7.14 -8.03
N GLN A 69 5.22 7.30 -9.01
CA GLN A 69 5.37 8.56 -9.75
C GLN A 69 4.07 8.97 -10.46
N THR A 70 3.43 8.04 -11.17
CA THR A 70 2.17 8.29 -11.92
C THR A 70 1.03 8.71 -10.99
N GLN A 71 0.90 8.06 -9.84
CA GLN A 71 -0.14 8.33 -8.86
C GLN A 71 0.24 9.43 -7.86
N ARG A 72 1.41 10.08 -8.02
CA ARG A 72 1.96 11.11 -7.11
C ARG A 72 2.10 10.63 -5.66
N ILE A 73 2.38 9.35 -5.47
CA ILE A 73 2.70 8.76 -4.17
C ILE A 73 4.18 9.01 -3.90
N LYS A 74 4.52 9.59 -2.76
CA LYS A 74 5.92 9.76 -2.35
C LYS A 74 6.50 8.39 -2.02
N LEU A 75 7.52 7.96 -2.75
CA LEU A 75 8.23 6.71 -2.46
C LEU A 75 9.51 6.99 -1.66
N MET A 76 9.75 6.20 -0.62
CA MET A 76 10.96 6.23 0.23
C MET A 76 11.48 4.80 0.40
N TYR A 77 12.80 4.62 0.35
CA TYR A 77 13.49 3.34 0.56
C TYR A 77 14.92 3.57 1.02
#